data_AF-A0A2W4M389-F1
#
_entry.id   AF-A0A2W4M389-F1
#
_cell.length_a   1.000
_cell.length_b   1.000
_cell.length_c   1.000
_cell.angle_alpha   90.00
_cell.angle_beta   90.00
_cell.angle_gamma   90.00
#
_symmetry.space_group_name_H-M   'P 1'
#
loop_
_entity.id
_entity.type
_entity.pdbx_description
1 polymer ?
#
loop_
_entity_poly.entity_id
_entity_poly.type
_entity_poly.pdbx_seq_one_letter_code
_entity_poly.pdbx_strand_id
1 'polypeptide(L)' 'MKVLVIGGGGREHALVWKIAQSPLVKKIYA' A
#
# COMPACT_ATOMS: atom_id res chain seq x y z
N MET A 1 -9.49 -5.58 -3.83
CA MET A 1 -8.66 -6.25 -2.82
C MET A 1 -8.37 -5.30 -1.66
N LYS A 2 -8.29 -5.80 -0.43
CA LYS A 2 -7.81 -5.06 0.74
C LYS A 2 -6.35 -5.45 0.98
N VAL A 3 -5.47 -4.48 1.20
CA VAL A 3 -4.02 -4.71 1.36
C VAL A 3 -3.59 -4.18 2.73
N LEU A 4 -2.74 -4.94 3.44
CA LEU A 4 -2.07 -4.50 4.66
C LEU A 4 -0.57 -4.44 4.36
N VAL A 5 0.05 -3.29 4.65
CA VAL A 5 1.50 -3.11 4.62
C VAL A 5 1.98 -3.03 6.07
N ILE A 6 3.04 -3.77 6.40
CA ILE A 6 3.61 -3.81 7.74
C ILE A 6 4.99 -3.14 7.71
N GLY A 7 5.17 -2.15 8.58
CA GLY A 7 6.37 -1.31 8.66
C GLY A 7 6.07 0.13 8.23
N GLY A 8 6.94 1.06 8.62
CA GLY A 8 6.72 2.52 8.46
C GLY A 8 7.93 3.28 7.92
N GLY A 9 8.85 2.60 7.24
CA GLY A 9 10.02 3.21 6.63
C GLY A 9 9.76 3.76 5.23
N GLY A 10 10.78 4.38 4.62
CA GLY A 10 10.67 4.92 3.26
C GLY A 10 10.36 3.87 2.19
N ARG A 11 10.79 2.62 2.39
CA ARG A 11 10.47 1.50 1.50
C ARG A 11 8.98 1.18 1.53
N GLU A 12 8.39 1.09 2.72
CA GLU A 12 6.97 0.80 2.89
C GLU A 12 6.10 1.95 2.35
N HIS A 13 6.54 3.20 2.51
CA HIS A 13 5.90 4.34 1.86
C HIS A 13 5.89 4.20 0.32
N ALA A 14 7.04 3.89 -0.29
CA ALA A 14 7.13 3.71 -1.75
C ALA A 14 6.25 2.55 -2.25
N LEU A 15 6.18 1.46 -1.48
CA LEU A 15 5.28 0.33 -1.77
C LEU A 15 3.81 0.74 -1.70
N VAL A 16 3.38 1.42 -0.62
CA VAL A 16 2.00 1.94 -0.48
C VAL A 16 1.67 2.88 -1.64
N TRP A 17 2.58 3.80 -1.99
CA TRP A 17 2.41 4.73 -3.10
C TRP A 17 2.17 4.02 -4.43
N LYS A 18 2.93 2.95 -4.71
CA LYS A 18 2.75 2.22 -5.97
C LYS A 18 1.52 1.31 -5.96
N ILE A 19 1.24 0.64 -4.84
CA ILE A 19 0.07 -0.26 -4.67
C ILE A 19 -1.24 0.52 -4.82
N ALA A 20 -1.31 1.75 -4.29
CA ALA A 20 -2.50 2.61 -4.35
C ALA A 20 -2.97 2.93 -5.78
N GLN A 21 -2.10 2.77 -6.80
CA GLN A 21 -2.42 3.07 -8.20
C GLN A 21 -3.17 1.94 -8.91
N SER A 22 -3.26 0.75 -8.31
CA SER A 22 -3.94 -0.39 -8.96
C SER A 22 -5.46 -0.24 -8.89
N PRO A 23 -6.20 -0.38 -10.01
CA PRO A 23 -7.67 -0.32 -10.00
C PRO A 23 -8.32 -1.48 -9.23
N LEU A 24 -7.53 -2.51 -8.90
CA LEU A 24 -7.97 -3.66 -8.12
C LEU A 24 -7.95 -3.37 -6.61
N VAL A 25 -7.28 -2.32 -6.14
CA VAL A 25 -7.12 -2.00 -4.72
C VAL A 25 -8.30 -1.15 -4.25
N LYS A 26 -8.98 -1.64 -3.20
CA LYS A 26 -10.15 -0.96 -2.61
C LYS A 26 -9.79 -0.19 -1.33
N LYS A 27 -8.81 -0.69 -0.57
CA LYS A 27 -8.34 -0.07 0.68
C LYS A 27 -6.95 -0.59 1.03
N ILE A 28 -6.09 0.31 1.51
CA ILE A 28 -4.78 -0.01 2.09
C ILE A 28 -4.85 0.30 3.58
N TYR A 29 -4.31 -0.62 4.38
CA TYR A 29 -3.96 -0.42 5.78
C TYR A 29 -2.44 -0.35 5.83
N ALA A 30 -1.90 0.68 6.47
CA ALA A 30 -0.47 0.92 6.59
C ALA A 30 -0.13 1.14 8.07
#